data_AF-A0A9P6B1U9-F1
#
_entry.id   AF-A0A9P6B1U9-F1
#
_cell.length_a   1.000
_cell.length_b   1.000
_cell.length_c   1.000
_cell.angle_alpha   90.00
_cell.angle_beta   90.00
_cell.angle_gamma   90.00
#
_symmetry.space_group_name_H-M   'P 1'
#
loop_
_entity.id
_entity.type
_entity.pdbx_description
1 polymer ?
#
loop_
_entity_poly.entity_id
_entity_poly.type
_entity_poly.pdbx_seq_one_letter_code
_entity_poly.pdbx_strand_id
1 'polypeptide(L)'
;MNTALMDAHNLSQKLHLVLSGLGRPQLLSTYHDERWKIGKRLIDFDEEYSALFSGEIPKSQPHLATLTEEERAVHFTNVQRRNADLTTGVSSCEQENGYYPRSSPAAQICSLFD
;
A
#
# COMPACT_ATOMS: atom_id res chain seq x y z
N MET A 1 -11.51 -4.38 -0.63
CA MET A 1 -12.54 -3.39 -1.03
C MET A 1 -12.02 -1.96 -0.94
N ASN A 2 -11.45 -1.54 0.21
CA ASN A 2 -10.96 -0.16 0.41
C ASN A 2 -9.95 0.31 -0.64
N THR A 3 -9.03 -0.55 -1.06
CA THR A 3 -8.01 -0.24 -2.09
C THR A 3 -8.62 0.17 -3.43
N ALA A 4 -9.67 -0.52 -3.87
CA ALA A 4 -10.34 -0.23 -5.14
C ALA A 4 -11.04 1.13 -5.13
N LEU A 5 -11.61 1.55 -3.99
CA LEU A 5 -12.18 2.89 -3.84
C LEU A 5 -11.10 3.97 -3.95
N MET A 6 -9.93 3.74 -3.35
CA MET A 6 -8.79 4.65 -3.46
C MET A 6 -8.22 4.70 -4.89
N ASP A 7 -8.21 3.57 -5.62
CA ASP A 7 -7.80 3.52 -7.03
C ASP A 7 -8.75 4.36 -7.89
N ALA A 8 -10.06 4.16 -7.73
CA ALA A 8 -11.08 4.90 -8.46
C ALA A 8 -11.03 6.40 -8.17
N HIS A 9 -10.81 6.79 -6.91
CA HIS A 9 -10.66 8.19 -6.52
C HIS A 9 -9.41 8.84 -7.14
N ASN A 10 -8.26 8.17 -7.13
CA ASN A 10 -7.03 8.68 -7.77
C ASN A 10 -7.24 8.89 -9.28
N LEU A 11 -7.84 7.91 -9.97
CA LEU A 11 -8.08 7.99 -11.40
C LEU A 11 -9.12 9.06 -11.76
N SER A 12 -10.21 9.17 -11.00
CA SER A 12 -11.31 10.10 -11.29
C SER A 12 -10.86 11.56 -11.21
N GLN A 13 -10.04 11.91 -10.20
CA GLN A 13 -9.45 13.24 -10.07
C GLN A 13 -8.55 13.59 -11.25
N LYS A 14 -7.69 12.66 -11.68
CA LYS A 14 -6.80 12.86 -12.85
C LYS A 14 -7.59 13.01 -14.14
N LEU A 15 -8.60 12.17 -14.35
CA LEU A 15 -9.51 12.27 -15.49
C LEU A 15 -10.24 13.62 -15.51
N HIS A 16 -10.78 14.05 -14.38
CA HIS A 16 -11.45 15.34 -14.26
C HIS A 16 -10.52 16.50 -14.66
N LEU A 17 -9.30 16.54 -14.10
CA LEU A 17 -8.33 17.59 -14.43
C LEU A 17 -7.99 17.62 -15.92
N VAL A 18 -7.77 16.47 -16.55
CA VAL A 18 -7.46 16.39 -17.98
C VAL A 18 -8.65 16.80 -18.85
N LEU A 19 -9.85 16.29 -18.56
CA LEU A 19 -11.06 16.60 -19.34
C LEU A 19 -11.49 18.07 -19.21
N SER A 20 -11.25 18.70 -18.06
CA SER A 20 -11.49 20.13 -17.85
C SER A 20 -10.40 21.05 -18.41
N GLY A 21 -9.35 20.49 -19.02
CA GLY A 21 -8.22 21.27 -19.58
C GLY A 21 -7.30 21.88 -18.52
N LEU A 22 -7.45 21.50 -17.26
CA LEU A 22 -6.62 21.97 -16.13
C LEU A 22 -5.36 21.11 -15.94
N GLY A 23 -5.35 19.89 -16.46
CA GLY A 23 -4.24 18.93 -16.38
C GLY A 23 -3.71 18.52 -17.75
N ARG A 24 -2.40 18.25 -17.83
CA ARG A 24 -1.78 17.70 -19.04
C ARG A 24 -2.14 16.21 -19.19
N PRO A 25 -2.35 15.69 -20.42
CA PRO A 25 -2.67 14.27 -20.62
C PRO A 25 -1.67 13.28 -19.99
N GLN A 26 -0.39 13.68 -19.87
CA GLN A 26 0.66 12.88 -19.22
C GLN A 26 0.36 12.61 -17.73
N LEU A 27 -0.52 13.38 -17.08
CA LEU A 27 -0.95 13.10 -15.71
C LEU A 27 -1.61 11.72 -15.57
N LEU A 28 -2.28 11.23 -16.61
CA LEU A 28 -2.96 9.93 -16.56
C LEU A 28 -1.99 8.76 -16.47
N SER A 29 -0.77 8.86 -17.02
CA SER A 29 0.21 7.76 -16.95
C SER A 29 0.68 7.52 -15.52
N THR A 30 0.65 8.53 -14.65
CA THR A 30 1.08 8.37 -13.26
C THR A 30 0.14 7.51 -12.42
N TYR A 31 -1.12 7.32 -12.85
CA TYR A 31 -2.05 6.42 -12.18
C TYR A 31 -1.48 5.01 -12.03
N HIS A 32 -0.93 4.46 -13.11
CA HIS A 32 -0.37 3.11 -13.07
C HIS A 32 0.82 3.04 -12.11
N ASP A 33 1.78 3.95 -12.26
CA ASP A 33 3.02 3.95 -11.46
C ASP A 33 2.76 4.11 -9.96
N GLU A 34 1.74 4.89 -9.59
CA GLU A 34 1.32 5.10 -8.21
C GLU A 34 0.58 3.86 -7.66
N ARG A 35 -0.50 3.45 -8.36
CA ARG A 35 -1.47 2.49 -7.81
C ARG A 35 -1.04 1.04 -7.98
N TRP A 36 -0.29 0.70 -9.04
CA TRP A 36 0.20 -0.66 -9.26
C TRP A 36 1.12 -1.13 -8.13
N LYS A 37 2.04 -0.27 -7.69
CA LYS A 37 2.97 -0.57 -6.59
C LYS A 37 2.22 -0.82 -5.27
N ILE A 38 1.16 -0.06 -5.00
CA ILE A 38 0.31 -0.26 -3.83
C ILE A 38 -0.41 -1.61 -3.90
N GLY A 39 -1.02 -1.93 -5.06
CA GLY A 39 -1.69 -3.21 -5.28
C GLY A 39 -0.73 -4.40 -5.16
N LYS A 40 0.48 -4.29 -5.71
CA LYS A 40 1.51 -5.33 -5.61
C LYS A 40 1.93 -5.58 -4.16
N ARG A 41 2.21 -4.52 -3.39
CA ARG A 41 2.53 -4.62 -1.96
C ARG A 41 1.40 -5.29 -1.16
N LEU A 42 0.15 -4.97 -1.47
CA LEU A 42 -1.00 -5.58 -0.79
C LEU A 42 -1.11 -7.07 -1.08
N ILE A 43 -0.91 -7.49 -2.33
CA ILE A 43 -0.93 -8.91 -2.73
C ILE A 43 0.20 -9.68 -2.04
N ASP A 44 1.41 -9.13 -2.09
CA ASP A 44 2.60 -9.79 -1.51
C ASP A 44 2.45 -9.94 0.01
N PHE A 45 1.86 -8.94 0.67
CA PHE A 45 1.53 -9.02 2.10
C PHE A 45 0.41 -10.03 2.39
N ASP A 46 -0.66 -10.05 1.60
CA ASP A 46 -1.79 -10.96 1.81
C ASP A 46 -1.38 -12.42 1.66
N GLU A 47 -0.45 -12.72 0.74
CA GLU A 47 0.17 -14.04 0.60
C GLU A 47 0.95 -14.44 1.87
N GLU A 48 1.79 -13.54 2.39
CA GLU A 48 2.55 -13.75 3.63
C GLU A 48 1.60 -13.95 4.83
N TYR A 49 0.65 -13.04 5.00
CA TYR A 49 -0.25 -13.02 6.14
C TYR A 49 -1.18 -14.24 6.14
N SER A 50 -1.74 -14.62 4.99
CA SER A 50 -2.63 -15.78 4.88
C SER A 50 -1.91 -17.08 5.22
N ALA A 51 -0.68 -17.27 4.75
CA ALA A 51 0.13 -18.45 5.10
C ALA A 51 0.37 -18.52 6.61
N LEU A 52 0.85 -17.43 7.23
CA LEU A 52 1.09 -17.37 8.67
C LEU A 52 -0.19 -17.59 9.49
N PHE A 53 -1.32 -17.02 9.06
CA PHE A 53 -2.61 -17.16 9.74
C PHE A 53 -3.12 -18.60 9.70
N SER A 54 -2.82 -19.35 8.63
CA SER A 54 -3.13 -20.78 8.51
C SER A 54 -2.11 -21.70 9.21
N GLY A 55 -1.06 -21.15 9.84
CA GLY A 55 0.02 -21.93 10.46
C GLY A 55 1.01 -22.53 9.46
N GLU A 56 0.98 -22.08 8.20
CA GLU A 56 1.93 -22.48 7.16
C GLU A 56 3.13 -21.53 7.11
N ILE A 57 4.22 -21.98 6.49
CA ILE A 57 5.39 -21.14 6.22
C ILE A 57 5.21 -20.44 4.87
N PRO A 58 5.20 -19.09 4.83
CA PRO A 58 5.13 -18.34 3.58
C PRO A 58 6.26 -18.73 2.62
N LYS A 59 5.92 -18.93 1.34
CA LYS A 59 6.90 -19.24 0.29
C LYS A 59 7.95 -18.14 0.10
N SER A 60 7.55 -16.89 0.37
CA SER A 60 8.42 -15.72 0.33
C SER A 60 9.46 -15.70 1.45
N GLN A 61 9.24 -16.43 2.54
CA GLN A 61 10.07 -16.42 3.75
C GLN A 61 10.36 -17.84 4.28
N PRO A 62 11.11 -18.67 3.52
CA PRO A 62 11.38 -20.06 3.90
C PRO A 62 12.20 -20.19 5.20
N HIS A 63 12.94 -19.15 5.59
CA HIS A 63 13.74 -19.11 6.81
C HIS A 63 12.89 -19.22 8.10
N LEU A 64 11.59 -18.92 8.04
CA LEU A 64 10.70 -19.05 9.20
C LEU A 64 10.52 -20.50 9.65
N ALA A 65 10.79 -21.47 8.77
CA ALA A 65 10.75 -22.90 9.11
C ALA A 65 11.83 -23.31 10.12
N THR A 66 12.95 -22.58 10.19
CA THR A 66 14.06 -22.90 11.11
C THR A 66 13.90 -22.25 12.48
N LEU A 67 12.94 -21.33 12.63
CA LEU A 67 12.72 -20.61 13.88
C LEU A 67 12.02 -21.48 14.93
N THR A 68 12.20 -21.11 16.19
CA THR A 68 11.41 -21.66 17.30
C THR A 68 9.96 -21.16 17.25
N GLU A 69 9.07 -21.84 17.97
CA GLU A 69 7.65 -21.43 18.06
C GLU A 69 7.51 -20.02 18.65
N GLU A 70 8.31 -19.67 19.65
CA GLU A 70 8.28 -18.35 20.29
C GLU A 70 8.70 -17.24 19.31
N GLU A 71 9.76 -17.46 18.53
CA GLU A 71 10.22 -16.52 17.51
C GLU A 71 9.18 -16.34 16.39
N ARG A 72 8.52 -17.43 15.99
CA ARG A 72 7.40 -17.36 15.04
C ARG A 72 6.21 -16.57 15.58
N ALA A 73 5.86 -16.76 16.85
CA ALA A 73 4.78 -16.02 17.50
C ALA A 73 5.10 -14.51 17.56
N VAL A 74 6.34 -14.15 17.87
CA VAL A 74 6.81 -12.75 17.83
C VAL A 74 6.75 -12.20 16.40
N HIS A 75 7.21 -12.97 15.41
CA HIS A 75 7.15 -12.58 14.00
C HIS A 75 5.71 -12.34 13.56
N PHE A 76 4.79 -13.24 13.88
CA PHE A 76 3.38 -13.11 13.56
C PHE A 76 2.74 -11.87 14.21
N THR A 77 3.10 -11.57 15.46
CA THR A 77 2.67 -10.34 16.14
C THR A 77 3.13 -9.08 15.39
N ASN A 78 4.36 -9.07 14.86
CA ASN A 78 4.85 -7.97 14.05
C ASN A 78 4.13 -7.88 12.69
N VAL A 79 3.78 -9.01 12.07
CA VAL A 79 2.98 -9.03 10.84
C VAL A 79 1.58 -8.48 11.10
N GLN A 80 0.96 -8.80 12.23
CA GLN A 80 -0.35 -8.22 12.60
C GLN A 80 -0.30 -6.70 12.79
N ARG A 81 0.79 -6.15 13.34
CA ARG A 81 0.97 -4.70 13.42
C ARG A 81 0.98 -4.07 12.02
N ARG A 82 1.76 -4.63 11.08
CA ARG A 82 1.76 -4.19 9.68
C ARG A 82 0.38 -4.32 9.01
N ASN A 83 -0.39 -5.34 9.35
CA ASN A 83 -1.76 -5.50 8.85
C ASN A 83 -2.66 -4.31 9.23
N ALA A 84 -2.48 -3.76 10.44
CA ALA A 84 -3.25 -2.61 10.88
C ALA A 84 -2.97 -1.38 10.00
N ASP A 85 -1.71 -1.14 9.63
CA ASP A 85 -1.32 -0.02 8.75
C ASP A 85 -1.86 -0.17 7.32
N LEU A 86 -1.98 -1.41 6.83
CA LEU A 86 -2.58 -1.72 5.53
C LEU A 86 -4.11 -1.57 5.56
N THR A 87 -4.75 -2.06 6.62
CA THR A 87 -6.21 -2.04 6.76
C THR A 87 -6.75 -0.63 6.96
N THR A 88 -6.03 0.20 7.71
CA THR A 88 -6.35 1.62 7.92
C THR A 88 -6.04 2.48 6.69
N GLY A 89 -5.23 1.99 5.75
CA GLY A 89 -4.87 2.67 4.51
C GLY A 89 -3.75 3.71 4.62
N VAL A 90 -3.17 3.88 5.81
CA VAL A 90 -2.10 4.86 6.10
C VAL A 90 -0.79 4.49 5.41
N SER A 91 -0.54 3.19 5.22
CA SER A 91 0.61 2.65 4.48
C SER A 91 0.73 3.07 3.00
N SER A 92 -0.31 3.68 2.41
CA SER A 92 -0.28 4.12 1.01
C SER A 92 0.48 5.42 0.75
N CYS A 93 0.90 6.13 1.81
CA CYS A 93 1.46 7.50 1.77
C CYS A 93 2.90 7.66 1.23
N GLU A 94 3.63 6.58 0.94
CA GLU A 94 5.10 6.64 0.74
C GLU A 94 5.61 7.10 -0.63
N GLN A 95 4.74 7.47 -1.59
CA GLN A 95 5.19 7.71 -2.96
C GLN A 95 5.40 9.19 -3.28
N GLU A 96 6.66 9.58 -3.33
CA GLU A 96 7.09 10.80 -4.01
C GLU A 96 6.95 10.61 -5.52
N ASN A 97 6.14 11.44 -6.17
CA ASN A 97 6.11 11.54 -7.62
C ASN A 97 6.09 13.03 -8.00
N GLY A 98 6.73 13.41 -9.10
CA GLY A 98 6.95 14.80 -9.50
C GLY A 98 5.68 15.65 -9.68
N TYR A 99 4.50 15.03 -9.67
CA TYR A 99 3.19 15.68 -9.73
C TYR A 99 2.56 15.97 -8.35
N TYR A 100 2.93 15.22 -7.30
CA TYR A 100 2.46 15.41 -5.93
C TYR A 100 3.67 15.56 -4.99
N PRO A 101 4.15 16.79 -4.74
CA PRO A 101 5.21 17.01 -3.77
C PRO A 101 4.71 16.68 -2.35
N ARG A 102 5.62 16.31 -1.43
CA ARG A 102 5.33 16.11 0.01
C ARG A 102 4.65 17.30 0.69
N SER A 103 4.71 18.48 0.07
CA SER A 103 4.01 19.70 0.52
C SER A 103 2.55 19.78 0.10
N SER A 104 2.04 18.82 -0.69
CA SER A 104 0.62 18.82 -1.07
C SER A 104 -0.26 18.56 0.16
N PRO A 105 -1.48 19.14 0.23
CA PRO A 105 -2.39 18.90 1.34
C PRO A 105 -2.72 17.40 1.55
N ALA A 106 -2.68 16.60 0.47
CA ALA A 106 -2.86 15.15 0.54
C ALA A 106 -1.67 14.43 1.20
N ALA A 107 -0.46 14.99 1.12
CA ALA A 107 0.74 14.48 1.77
C ALA A 107 0.87 14.99 3.22
N GLN A 108 0.33 16.18 3.56
CA GLN A 108 0.32 16.73 4.92
C GLN A 108 -0.57 15.95 5.89
N ILE A 109 -1.61 15.26 5.41
CA ILE A 109 -2.41 14.35 6.26
C ILE A 109 -1.56 13.18 6.74
N CYS A 110 -0.58 12.73 5.95
CA CYS A 110 0.30 11.62 6.29
C CYS A 110 1.33 12.00 7.37
N SER A 111 1.78 13.26 7.45
CA SER A 111 2.75 13.73 8.47
C SER A 111 2.16 13.95 9.87
N LEU A 112 0.86 13.72 10.06
CA LEU A 112 0.18 13.85 11.35
C LEU A 112 0.22 12.56 12.18
N PHE A 113 0.74 11.47 11.62
CA PHE A 113 0.79 10.13 12.23
C PHE A 113 2.21 9.55 12.33
N ASP A 114 3.25 10.37 12.08
CA ASP A 114 4.65 10.10 12.43
C ASP A 114 5.00 10.73 13.79
#